data_AF-A0A176S5Q5-F1
#
_entry.id   AF-A0A176S5Q5-F1
#
_cell.length_a   1.000
_cell.length_b   1.000
_cell.length_c   1.000
_cell.angle_alpha   90.00
_cell.angle_beta   90.00
_cell.angle_gamma   90.00
#
_symmetry.space_group_name_H-M   'P 1'
#
loop_
_entity.id
_entity.type
_entity.pdbx_description
1 polymer ?
#
loop_
_entity_poly.entity_id
_entity_poly.type
_entity_poly.pdbx_seq_one_letter_code
_entity_poly.pdbx_strand_id
1 'polypeptide(L)'
;MNLSTLDKVFNAMTLEPPVLLKLDVQGYESTTLRGGRDTLKRVDYVILEASFKPMYEGEMLFMDIVRLMEEYGFQFFAPGRVALQSKKR
;
A
#
# COMPACT_ATOMS: atom_id res chain seq x y z
N MET A 1 16.81 2.79 -15.46
CA MET A 1 15.77 2.28 -14.56
C MET A 1 14.41 2.52 -15.22
N ASN A 2 13.55 1.51 -15.30
CA ASN A 2 12.19 1.66 -15.85
C ASN A 2 11.24 1.97 -14.69
N LEU A 3 10.61 3.14 -14.70
CA LEU A 3 9.61 3.56 -13.72
C LEU A 3 8.21 3.37 -14.33
N SER A 4 7.30 2.78 -13.56
CA SER A 4 5.92 2.55 -13.99
C SER A 4 4.94 2.74 -12.83
N THR A 5 3.67 2.85 -13.15
CA THR A 5 2.57 2.90 -12.17
C THR A 5 1.94 1.51 -11.99
N LEU A 6 1.22 1.30 -10.88
CA LEU A 6 0.45 0.07 -10.67
C LEU A 6 -0.58 -0.13 -11.79
N ASP A 7 -1.30 0.92 -12.17
CA ASP A 7 -2.30 0.85 -13.24
C ASP A 7 -1.70 0.38 -14.56
N LYS A 8 -0.53 0.90 -14.95
CA LYS A 8 0.13 0.46 -16.18
C LYS A 8 0.58 -1.00 -16.11
N VAL A 9 1.07 -1.46 -14.96
CA VAL A 9 1.55 -2.84 -14.77
C VAL A 9 0.39 -3.83 -14.79
N PHE A 10 -0.72 -3.49 -14.15
CA PHE A 10 -1.84 -4.41 -13.95
C PHE A 10 -3.00 -4.23 -14.93
N ASN A 11 -2.96 -3.26 -15.85
CA ASN A 11 -4.03 -3.01 -16.82
C ASN A 11 -4.40 -4.27 -17.63
N ALA A 12 -3.41 -4.99 -18.15
CA ALA A 12 -3.64 -6.18 -18.98
C ALA A 12 -3.75 -7.49 -18.18
N MET A 13 -3.73 -7.42 -16.85
CA MET A 13 -3.76 -8.58 -15.97
C MET A 13 -5.16 -8.74 -15.38
N THR A 14 -5.72 -9.94 -15.49
CA THR A 14 -6.90 -10.33 -14.71
C THR A 14 -6.46 -10.64 -13.29
N LEU A 15 -7.10 -10.01 -12.31
CA LEU A 15 -6.87 -10.28 -10.89
C LEU A 15 -8.08 -11.06 -10.37
N GLU A 16 -7.89 -12.34 -10.06
CA GLU A 16 -8.95 -13.22 -9.55
C GLU A 16 -9.16 -12.95 -8.04
N PRO A 17 -10.38 -12.55 -7.60
CA PRO A 17 -10.64 -12.28 -6.20
C PRO A 17 -10.59 -13.53 -5.29
N PRO A 18 -10.23 -13.37 -4.00
CA PRO A 18 -9.85 -12.11 -3.36
C PRO A 18 -8.39 -11.72 -3.66
N VAL A 19 -8.18 -10.43 -3.90
CA VAL A 19 -6.89 -9.85 -4.24
C VAL A 19 -6.31 -9.10 -3.03
N LEU A 20 -5.10 -9.49 -2.62
CA LEU A 20 -4.31 -8.80 -1.61
C LEU A 20 -3.15 -8.04 -2.28
N LEU A 21 -3.09 -6.73 -2.07
CA LEU A 21 -1.95 -5.90 -2.42
C LEU A 21 -1.06 -5.70 -1.19
N LYS A 22 0.14 -6.29 -1.19
CA LYS A 22 1.20 -5.91 -0.26
C LYS A 22 2.04 -4.79 -0.90
N LEU A 23 2.20 -3.68 -0.19
CA LEU A 23 2.91 -2.49 -0.65
C LEU A 23 4.06 -2.18 0.31
N ASP A 24 5.30 -2.33 -0.19
CA ASP A 24 6.55 -2.24 0.56
C ASP A 24 7.49 -1.31 -0.22
N VAL A 25 7.18 0.00 -0.15
CA VAL A 25 7.80 1.05 -0.95
C VAL A 25 8.12 2.24 -0.05
N GLN A 26 9.11 2.06 0.81
CA GLN A 26 9.54 3.05 1.80
C GLN A 26 9.72 4.45 1.18
N GLY A 27 8.89 5.41 1.59
CA GLY A 27 8.92 6.81 1.17
C GLY A 27 8.25 7.12 -0.18
N TYR A 28 7.67 6.12 -0.86
CA TYR A 28 6.96 6.28 -2.14
C TYR A 28 5.52 5.77 -2.10
N GLU A 29 4.97 5.53 -0.91
CA GLU A 29 3.65 4.94 -0.68
C GLU A 29 2.58 5.76 -1.40
N SER A 30 2.58 7.07 -1.15
CA SER A 30 1.58 7.98 -1.69
C SER A 30 1.59 8.06 -3.22
N THR A 31 2.77 8.12 -3.83
CA THR A 31 2.95 8.14 -5.28
C THR A 31 2.55 6.81 -5.90
N THR A 32 2.88 5.70 -5.24
CA THR A 32 2.54 4.34 -5.68
C THR A 32 1.02 4.12 -5.66
N LEU A 33 0.35 4.52 -4.56
CA LEU A 33 -1.10 4.45 -4.42
C LEU A 33 -1.82 5.33 -5.45
N ARG A 34 -1.34 6.57 -5.66
CA ARG A 34 -1.91 7.46 -6.70
C ARG A 34 -1.75 6.93 -8.12
N GLY A 35 -0.67 6.20 -8.40
CA GLY A 35 -0.47 5.50 -9.67
C GLY A 35 -1.28 4.21 -9.82
N GLY A 36 -2.09 3.83 -8.83
CA GLY A 36 -2.84 2.58 -8.80
C GLY A 36 -4.34 2.75 -8.68
N ARG A 37 -4.91 3.92 -8.98
CA ARG A 37 -6.33 4.22 -8.70
C ARG A 37 -7.28 3.21 -9.36
N ASP A 38 -7.00 2.76 -10.57
CA ASP A 38 -7.85 1.78 -11.26
C ASP A 38 -7.58 0.34 -10.80
N THR A 39 -6.32 0.05 -10.47
CA THR A 39 -5.91 -1.23 -9.89
C THR A 39 -6.53 -1.45 -8.52
N LEU A 40 -6.54 -0.43 -7.68
CA LEU A 40 -7.09 -0.47 -6.31
C LEU A 40 -8.59 -0.80 -6.29
N LYS A 41 -9.36 -0.46 -7.33
CA LYS A 41 -10.78 -0.88 -7.46
C LYS A 41 -10.95 -2.39 -7.59
N ARG A 42 -9.89 -3.11 -7.94
CA ARG A 42 -9.85 -4.57 -8.14
C ARG A 42 -9.12 -5.28 -7.01
N VAL A 43 -8.82 -4.57 -5.91
CA VAL A 43 -8.10 -5.07 -4.75
C VAL A 43 -9.05 -5.12 -3.57
N ASP A 44 -9.14 -6.27 -2.91
CA ASP A 44 -10.00 -6.46 -1.74
C ASP A 44 -9.29 -6.07 -0.44
N TYR A 45 -7.98 -6.28 -0.37
CA TYR A 45 -7.18 -6.03 0.83
C TYR A 45 -5.86 -5.33 0.49
N VAL A 46 -5.44 -4.40 1.35
CA VAL A 46 -4.15 -3.74 1.25
C VAL A 46 -3.38 -3.87 2.56
N ILE A 47 -2.13 -4.30 2.46
CA ILE A 47 -1.17 -4.24 3.56
C ILE A 47 -0.07 -3.28 3.12
N LEU A 48 0.14 -2.22 3.90
CA LEU A 48 1.18 -1.24 3.69
C LEU A 48 1.84 -0.87 5.01
N GLU A 49 3.05 -0.33 4.93
CA GLU A 49 3.76 0.25 6.06
C GLU A 49 3.46 1.76 6.14
N ALA A 50 3.26 2.27 7.35
CA ALA A 50 3.01 3.68 7.60
C ALA A 50 3.58 4.10 8.95
N SER A 51 4.17 5.29 9.01
CA SER A 51 4.79 5.83 10.22
C SER A 51 3.86 6.78 10.96
N PHE A 52 3.89 6.75 12.30
CA PHE A 52 3.22 7.76 13.13
C PHE A 52 4.03 9.06 13.28
N LYS A 53 5.30 9.03 12.89
CA LYS A 53 6.22 10.17 12.94
C LYS A 53 6.98 10.23 11.63
N PRO A 54 7.30 11.42 11.12
CA PRO A 54 8.05 11.55 9.89
C PRO A 54 9.46 10.98 10.09
N MET A 55 9.88 10.09 9.20
CA MET A 55 11.25 9.61 9.09
C MET A 55 11.97 10.28 7.92
N TYR A 56 11.22 10.72 6.90
CA TYR A 56 11.72 11.43 5.72
C TYR A 56 10.90 12.67 5.38
N GLU A 57 11.50 13.61 4.66
CA GLU A 57 10.80 14.79 4.16
C GLU A 57 9.77 14.40 3.09
N GLY A 58 8.52 14.86 3.26
CA GLY A 58 7.42 14.56 2.33
C GLY A 58 6.74 13.20 2.51
N GLU A 59 7.12 12.42 3.53
CA GLU A 59 6.42 11.19 3.91
C GLU A 59 4.98 11.46 4.35
N MET A 60 4.05 10.60 3.94
CA MET A 60 2.69 10.62 4.49
C MET A 60 2.66 9.83 5.80
N LEU A 61 2.09 10.43 6.85
CA LEU A 61 1.92 9.75 8.11
C LEU A 61 0.73 8.79 8.06
N PHE A 62 0.65 7.90 9.04
CA PHE A 62 -0.41 6.91 9.19
C PHE A 62 -1.81 7.49 8.92
N MET A 63 -2.16 8.62 9.56
CA MET A 63 -3.49 9.22 9.39
C MET A 63 -3.75 9.75 7.98
N ASP A 64 -2.71 10.25 7.31
CA ASP A 64 -2.83 10.74 5.94
C ASP A 64 -3.01 9.57 4.98
N ILE A 65 -2.30 8.46 5.20
CA ILE A 65 -2.48 7.25 4.40
C ILE A 65 -3.89 6.68 4.61
N VAL A 66 -4.38 6.59 5.84
CA VAL A 66 -5.76 6.14 6.11
C VAL A 66 -6.78 6.97 5.33
N ARG A 67 -6.69 8.31 5.38
CA ARG A 67 -7.59 9.20 4.63
C ARG A 67 -7.50 8.99 3.12
N LEU A 68 -6.29 8.85 2.57
CA LEU A 68 -6.10 8.56 1.15
C LEU A 68 -6.72 7.21 0.75
N MET A 69 -6.60 6.19 1.60
CA MET A 69 -7.19 4.88 1.35
C MET A 69 -8.72 4.91 1.45
N GLU A 70 -9.28 5.72 2.35
CA GLU A 70 -10.73 6.00 2.43
C GLU A 70 -11.25 6.64 1.14
N GLU A 71 -10.51 7.58 0.54
CA GLU A 71 -10.85 8.15 -0.78
C GLU A 71 -10.88 7.09 -1.91
N TYR A 72 -10.17 5.98 -1.74
CA TYR A 72 -10.19 4.84 -2.66
C TYR A 72 -11.19 3.75 -2.27
N GLY A 73 -12.02 3.97 -1.24
CA GLY A 73 -13.07 3.06 -0.81
C GLY A 73 -12.64 1.98 0.16
N PHE A 74 -11.42 2.05 0.71
CA PHE A 74 -10.95 1.15 1.75
C PHE A 74 -11.31 1.66 3.14
N GLN A 75 -11.45 0.74 4.08
CA GLN A 75 -11.58 1.06 5.50
C GLN A 75 -10.37 0.52 6.26
N PHE A 76 -9.82 1.34 7.17
CA PHE A 76 -8.79 0.86 8.07
C PHE A 76 -9.33 -0.26 8.97
N PHE A 77 -8.68 -1.42 8.94
CA PHE A 77 -9.11 -2.60 9.68
C PHE A 77 -8.37 -2.76 11.01
N ALA A 78 -7.04 -2.89 10.98
CA ALA A 78 -6.22 -3.10 12.17
C ALA A 78 -4.73 -2.83 11.89
N PRO A 79 -3.92 -2.50 12.92
CA PRO A 79 -2.47 -2.59 12.80
C PRO A 79 -2.02 -4.04 12.61
N GLY A 80 -1.09 -4.27 11.70
CA GLY A 80 -0.47 -5.59 11.49
C GLY A 80 0.42 -5.99 12.67
N ARG A 81 0.51 -7.29 12.94
CA ARG A 81 1.51 -7.86 13.87
C ARG A 81 2.60 -8.55 13.07
N VAL A 82 3.85 -8.09 13.21
CA VAL A 82 5.01 -8.87 12.80
C VAL A 82 5.41 -9.73 14.00
N ALA A 83 5.17 -11.04 13.92
CA ALA A 83 5.78 -11.96 14.88
C ALA A 83 7.27 -12.06 14.54
N LEU A 84 8.11 -11.43 15.36
CA LEU A 84 9.56 -11.68 15.33
C LEU A 84 9.78 -13.13 15.75
N GLN A 85 9.82 -14.07 14.80
CA GLN A 85 10.52 -15.33 15.05
C GLN A 85 12.00 -14.98 15.19
N SER A 86 12.48 -14.94 16.44
CA SER A 86 13.91 -15.03 16.71
C SER A 86 14.43 -16.26 15.96
N LYS A 87 15.21 -16.05 14.90
CA LYS A 87 16.10 -17.10 14.40
C LYS A 87 17.06 -17.38 15.56
N LYS A 88 16.78 -18.43 16.32
CA LYS A 88 17.79 -19.06 17.19
C LYS A 88 19.02 -19.35 16.33
N ARG A 89 20.07 -18.55 16.50
CA ARG A 89 21.48 -18.96 16.48
C ARG A 89 22.24 -18.08 17.44
#